data_AF-A0A9E1YP89-F1
#
_entry.id   AF-A0A9E1YP89-F1
#
_cell.length_a   1.000
_cell.length_b   1.000
_cell.length_c   1.000
_cell.angle_alpha   90.00
_cell.angle_beta   90.00
_cell.angle_gamma   90.00
#
_symmetry.space_group_name_H-M   'P 1'
#
loop_
_entity.id
_entity.type
_entity.pdbx_description
1 polymer ?
#
loop_
_entity_poly.entity_id
_entity_poly.type
_entity_poly.pdbx_seq_one_letter_code
_entity_poly.pdbx_strand_id
1 'polypeptide(L)'
;MARVTEDEVRAALTSVLEPQSGKSIIALDMVEGLVVKDGNVGFALEVPAERGAALEPVRQAAEETVKALAGVLSVTAVMTAHKPAGSGAPAAKPAAAAAPKEKAGT
;
A
#
# COMPACT_ATOMS: atom_id res chain seq x y z
N MET A 1 20.00 -17.97 -2.50
CA MET A 1 19.07 -17.40 -1.52
C MET A 1 17.69 -17.41 -2.16
N ALA A 2 16.71 -18.05 -1.53
CA ALA A 2 15.35 -18.11 -2.07
C ALA A 2 14.76 -16.69 -2.09
N ARG A 3 14.16 -16.31 -3.22
CA ARG A 3 13.40 -15.06 -3.33
C ARG A 3 11.98 -15.37 -2.89
N VAL A 4 11.42 -14.49 -2.07
CA VAL A 4 9.99 -14.56 -1.72
C VAL A 4 9.15 -14.50 -3.00
N THR A 5 8.09 -15.28 -3.05
CA THR A 5 7.14 -15.31 -4.17
C THR A 5 5.83 -14.65 -3.81
N GLU A 6 5.07 -14.24 -4.82
CA GLU A 6 3.76 -13.61 -4.65
C GLU A 6 2.76 -14.53 -3.93
N ASP A 7 2.84 -15.85 -4.20
CA ASP A 7 2.04 -16.88 -3.53
C ASP A 7 2.39 -16.99 -2.04
N GLU A 8 3.68 -16.98 -1.68
CA GLU A 8 4.12 -16.97 -0.27
C GLU A 8 3.65 -15.73 0.48
N VAL A 9 3.73 -14.56 -0.15
CA VAL A 9 3.21 -13.32 0.44
C VAL A 9 1.71 -13.45 0.69
N ARG A 10 0.96 -13.92 -0.31
CA ARG A 10 -0.49 -14.08 -0.22
C ARG A 10 -0.89 -15.13 0.84
N ALA A 11 -0.13 -16.21 0.95
CA ALA A 11 -0.31 -17.22 1.99
C ALA A 11 -0.07 -16.61 3.39
N ALA A 12 0.98 -15.80 3.56
CA ALA A 12 1.28 -15.14 4.83
C ALA A 12 0.19 -14.13 5.22
N LEU A 13 -0.30 -13.34 4.26
CA LEU A 13 -1.39 -12.38 4.47
C LEU A 13 -2.72 -13.07 4.86
N THR A 14 -2.88 -14.37 4.60
CA THR A 14 -4.06 -15.14 5.05
C THR A 14 -4.11 -15.29 6.58
N SER A 15 -2.96 -15.22 7.27
CA SER A 15 -2.91 -15.22 8.74
C SER A 15 -3.36 -13.89 9.37
N VAL A 16 -3.48 -12.83 8.57
CA VAL A 16 -3.88 -11.50 9.04
C VAL A 16 -5.40 -11.39 9.01
N LEU A 17 -6.01 -11.37 10.19
CA LEU A 17 -7.46 -11.31 10.36
C LEU A 17 -7.95 -9.87 10.52
N GLU A 18 -9.08 -9.57 9.89
CA GLU A 18 -9.80 -8.33 10.07
C GLU A 18 -10.65 -8.39 11.35
N PRO A 19 -10.48 -7.47 12.30
CA PRO A 19 -11.08 -7.58 13.63
C PRO A 19 -12.61 -7.44 13.66
N GLN A 20 -13.24 -6.78 12.69
CA GLN A 20 -14.70 -6.67 12.62
C GLN A 20 -15.36 -7.90 12.00
N SER A 21 -14.81 -8.40 10.90
CA SER A 21 -15.39 -9.51 10.14
C SER A 21 -14.92 -10.88 10.63
N GLY A 22 -13.79 -10.93 11.36
CA GLY A 22 -13.15 -12.18 11.81
C GLY A 22 -12.60 -13.04 10.67
N LYS A 23 -12.41 -12.45 9.48
CA LYS A 23 -11.94 -13.11 8.27
C LYS A 23 -10.58 -12.56 7.84
N SER A 24 -9.81 -13.37 7.12
CA SER A 24 -8.53 -12.94 6.57
C SER A 24 -8.71 -11.82 5.54
N ILE A 25 -7.77 -10.87 5.49
CA ILE A 25 -7.79 -9.78 4.49
C ILE A 25 -7.78 -10.30 3.04
N ILE A 26 -7.17 -11.46 2.79
CA ILE A 26 -7.21 -12.15 1.49
C ILE A 26 -8.60 -12.73 1.19
N ALA A 27 -9.26 -13.31 2.20
CA ALA A 27 -10.59 -13.88 2.05
C ALA A 27 -11.68 -12.81 1.86
N LEU A 28 -11.39 -11.58 2.32
CA LEU A 28 -12.22 -10.40 2.12
C LEU A 28 -11.91 -9.66 0.81
N ASP A 29 -10.97 -10.16 0.00
CA ASP A 29 -10.51 -9.54 -1.25
C ASP A 29 -10.04 -8.07 -1.05
N MET A 30 -9.48 -7.77 0.13
CA MET A 30 -9.05 -6.41 0.48
C MET A 30 -7.67 -6.06 -0.06
N VAL A 31 -6.91 -7.03 -0.59
CA VAL A 31 -5.53 -6.84 -1.02
C VAL A 31 -5.49 -6.72 -2.54
N GLU A 32 -5.05 -5.57 -3.04
CA GLU A 32 -4.92 -5.30 -4.48
C GLU A 32 -3.51 -4.83 -4.83
N GLY A 33 -3.13 -4.97 -6.11
CA GLY A 33 -1.86 -4.46 -6.61
C GLY A 33 -0.63 -5.06 -5.92
N LEU A 34 -0.70 -6.34 -5.51
CA LEU A 34 0.44 -7.05 -4.94
C LEU A 34 1.55 -7.17 -5.99
N VAL A 35 2.75 -6.71 -5.65
CA VAL A 35 3.93 -6.76 -6.50
C VAL A 35 5.12 -7.20 -5.67
N VAL A 36 5.87 -8.18 -6.19
CA VAL A 36 7.12 -8.65 -5.60
C VAL A 36 8.27 -8.40 -6.57
N LYS A 37 9.26 -7.59 -6.15
CA LYS A 37 10.41 -7.22 -6.98
C LYS A 37 11.70 -7.19 -6.17
N ASP A 38 12.61 -8.11 -6.46
CA ASP A 38 13.95 -8.17 -5.85
C ASP A 38 13.95 -8.14 -4.29
N GLY A 39 12.92 -8.71 -3.66
CA GLY A 39 12.75 -8.69 -2.20
C GLY A 39 11.98 -7.47 -1.67
N ASN A 40 11.58 -6.54 -2.55
CA ASN A 40 10.66 -5.46 -2.22
C ASN A 40 9.23 -5.93 -2.51
N VAL A 41 8.37 -5.84 -1.51
CA VAL A 41 6.96 -6.23 -1.63
C VAL A 41 6.10 -4.99 -1.45
N GLY A 42 5.18 -4.75 -2.39
CA GLY A 42 4.21 -3.66 -2.31
C GLY A 42 2.79 -4.18 -2.53
N PHE A 43 1.84 -3.69 -1.75
CA PHE A 43 0.41 -3.98 -1.95
C PHE A 43 -0.46 -2.86 -1.38
N ALA A 44 -1.67 -2.74 -1.92
CA ALA A 44 -2.70 -1.83 -1.43
C ALA A 44 -3.75 -2.62 -0.65
N LEU A 45 -4.15 -2.10 0.51
CA LEU A 45 -5.34 -2.54 1.24
C LEU A 45 -6.49 -1.61 0.91
N GLU A 46 -7.46 -2.13 0.16
CA GLU A 46 -8.71 -1.43 -0.10
C GLU A 46 -9.61 -1.50 1.12
N VAL A 47 -9.88 -0.32 1.69
CA VAL A 47 -10.70 -0.16 2.88
C VAL A 47 -11.66 1.01 2.72
N PRO A 48 -12.84 0.98 3.34
CA PRO A 48 -13.68 2.17 3.41
C PRO A 48 -12.99 3.26 4.25
N ALA A 49 -13.04 4.52 3.77
CA ALA A 49 -12.38 5.67 4.42
C ALA A 49 -12.74 5.81 5.91
N GLU A 50 -14.01 5.55 6.24
CA GLU A 50 -14.55 5.62 7.60
C GLU A 50 -13.92 4.60 8.56
N ARG A 51 -13.38 3.50 8.03
CA ARG A 51 -12.73 2.45 8.83
C ARG A 51 -11.23 2.44 8.70
N GLY A 52 -10.63 3.32 7.89
CA GLY A 52 -9.19 3.35 7.70
C GLY A 52 -8.43 3.41 9.03
N ALA A 53 -8.79 4.35 9.91
CA ALA A 53 -8.16 4.47 11.23
C ALA A 53 -8.33 3.23 12.12
N ALA A 54 -9.43 2.50 11.99
CA ALA A 54 -9.68 1.26 12.74
C ALA A 54 -8.91 0.05 12.17
N LEU A 55 -8.52 0.12 10.90
CA LEU A 55 -7.82 -0.93 10.15
C LEU A 55 -6.32 -0.67 9.99
N GLU A 56 -5.80 0.46 10.46
CA GLU A 56 -4.38 0.71 10.65
C GLU A 56 -3.63 -0.43 11.35
N PRO A 57 -4.12 -1.03 12.46
CA PRO A 57 -3.43 -2.18 13.07
C PRO A 57 -3.41 -3.41 12.15
N VAL A 58 -4.43 -3.59 11.30
CA VAL A 58 -4.45 -4.67 10.30
C VAL A 58 -3.41 -4.42 9.22
N ARG A 59 -3.28 -3.18 8.75
CA ARG A 59 -2.22 -2.77 7.81
C ARG A 59 -0.83 -3.04 8.39
N GLN A 60 -0.60 -2.65 9.65
CA GLN A 60 0.68 -2.91 10.32
C GLN A 60 0.96 -4.41 10.46
N ALA A 61 -0.03 -5.18 10.92
CA ALA A 61 0.11 -6.63 11.04
C ALA A 61 0.41 -7.30 9.69
N ALA A 62 -0.22 -6.84 8.60
CA ALA A 62 0.08 -7.30 7.24
C ALA A 62 1.52 -6.96 6.83
N GLU A 63 1.95 -5.73 7.06
CA GLU A 63 3.32 -5.29 6.77
C GLU A 63 4.35 -6.11 7.54
N GLU A 64 4.16 -6.32 8.83
CA GLU A 64 5.06 -7.12 9.67
C GLU A 64 5.09 -8.59 9.28
N THR A 65 3.92 -9.18 8.97
CA THR A 65 3.81 -10.58 8.57
C THR A 65 4.61 -10.84 7.29
N VAL A 66 4.49 -9.96 6.31
CA VAL A 66 5.26 -10.06 5.05
C VAL A 66 6.73 -9.78 5.31
N LYS A 67 7.06 -8.78 6.14
CA LYS A 67 8.45 -8.44 6.48
C LYS A 67 9.18 -9.56 7.20
N ALA A 68 8.46 -10.42 7.92
CA ALA A 68 9.00 -11.60 8.59
C ALA A 68 9.34 -12.75 7.61
N LEU A 69 8.89 -12.70 6.36
CA LEU A 69 9.20 -13.72 5.37
C LEU A 69 10.69 -13.70 4.95
N ALA A 70 11.25 -14.90 4.79
CA ALA A 70 12.62 -15.04 4.33
C ALA A 70 12.76 -14.53 2.89
N GLY A 71 13.69 -13.59 2.67
CA GLY A 71 13.94 -12.99 1.35
C GLY A 71 13.22 -11.65 1.11
N VAL A 72 12.44 -11.16 2.08
CA VAL A 72 11.90 -9.79 2.05
C VAL A 72 12.94 -8.81 2.58
N LEU A 73 13.18 -7.75 1.82
CA LEU A 73 14.07 -6.63 2.17
C LEU A 73 13.29 -5.41 2.64
N SER A 74 12.12 -5.16 2.03
CA SER A 74 11.27 -4.02 2.36
C SER A 74 9.83 -4.32 1.98
N VAL A 75 8.90 -3.82 2.79
CA VAL A 75 7.46 -3.94 2.54
C VAL A 75 6.86 -2.54 2.49
N THR A 76 5.94 -2.32 1.56
CA THR A 76 5.15 -1.10 1.46
C THR A 76 3.68 -1.49 1.40
N ALA A 77 2.98 -1.32 2.53
CA ALA A 77 1.55 -1.49 2.61
C ALA A 77 0.88 -0.12 2.61
N VAL A 78 0.11 0.19 1.56
CA VAL A 78 -0.68 1.42 1.48
C VAL A 78 -2.14 1.11 1.73
N MET A 79 -2.89 2.02 2.36
CA MET A 79 -4.34 1.91 2.45
C MET A 79 -4.98 2.81 1.41
N THR A 80 -5.76 2.23 0.52
CA THR A 80 -6.59 2.97 -0.43
C THR A 80 -7.99 3.08 0.14
N ALA A 81 -8.43 4.31 0.35
CA ALA A 81 -9.79 4.58 0.76
C ALA A 81 -10.68 4.61 -0.48
N HIS A 82 -11.68 3.73 -0.58
CA HIS A 82 -12.66 3.81 -1.67
C HIS A 82 -13.54 5.06 -1.48
N LYS A 83 -13.09 6.21 -1.96
CA LYS A 83 -13.92 7.39 -2.16
C LYS A 83 -14.68 7.15 -3.48
N PRO A 84 -16.02 7.27 -3.54
CA PRO A 84 -16.74 7.10 -4.80
C PRO A 84 -16.06 7.95 -5.87
N ALA A 85 -15.71 7.32 -6.98
CA ALA A 85 -14.96 7.91 -8.08
C ALA A 85 -15.55 9.27 -8.45
N GLY A 86 -14.85 10.32 -8.03
CA GLY A 86 -15.33 11.68 -8.04
C GLY A 86 -14.17 12.60 -7.69
N SER A 87 -13.28 12.77 -8.67
CA SER A 87 -12.17 13.74 -8.72
C SER A 87 -10.83 13.28 -8.12
N GLY A 88 -9.84 13.19 -9.00
CA GLY A 88 -8.43 13.39 -8.66
C GLY A 88 -7.54 12.18 -8.92
N ALA A 89 -6.97 12.12 -10.13
CA ALA A 89 -5.73 11.40 -10.39
C ALA A 89 -4.66 11.77 -9.33
N PRO A 90 -3.72 10.86 -9.01
CA PRO A 90 -2.67 11.16 -8.04
C PRO A 90 -1.86 12.34 -8.57
N ALA A 91 -1.76 13.41 -7.77
CA ALA A 91 -0.87 14.52 -8.06
C ALA A 91 0.58 14.03 -7.92
N ALA A 92 1.09 13.39 -8.97
CA ALA A 92 2.51 13.37 -9.23
C ALA A 92 2.96 14.84 -9.36
N LYS A 93 3.87 15.22 -8.48
CA LYS A 93 4.52 16.54 -8.35
C LYS A 93 4.80 17.22 -9.71
N PRO A 94 4.63 18.54 -9.82
CA PRO A 94 5.54 19.35 -10.60
C PRO A 94 6.55 19.98 -9.64
N ALA A 95 7.66 19.29 -9.40
CA ALA A 95 8.90 19.94 -8.99
C ALA A 95 9.70 20.22 -10.26
N ALA A 96 9.48 21.37 -10.91
CA ALA A 96 10.43 22.01 -11.82
C ALA A 96 9.95 23.41 -12.24
N ALA A 97 10.65 24.42 -11.70
CA ALA A 97 11.06 25.67 -12.34
C ALA A 97 10.03 26.51 -13.13
N ALA A 98 9.59 27.61 -12.51
CA ALA A 98 9.30 28.84 -13.24
C ALA A 98 9.78 30.05 -12.42
N ALA A 99 11.06 30.38 -12.57
CA ALA A 99 11.52 31.76 -12.38
C ALA A 99 11.17 32.54 -13.65
N PRO A 100 10.46 33.67 -13.52
CA PRO A 100 10.78 34.81 -14.38
C PRO A 100 10.62 36.11 -13.54
N LYS A 101 11.32 37.24 -13.68
CA LYS A 101 11.80 37.94 -14.88
C LYS A 101 12.84 38.97 -14.44
N GLU A 102 13.97 38.97 -15.14
CA GLU A 102 14.76 40.16 -15.39
C GLU A 102 14.01 41.07 -16.40
N LYS A 103 13.94 42.38 -16.12
CA LYS A 103 13.79 43.55 -17.05
C LYS A 103 13.54 44.77 -16.14
N ALA A 104 14.53 45.61 -15.86
CA ALA A 104 15.00 46.74 -16.68
C ALA A 104 13.96 47.88 -16.87
N GLY A 105 14.24 49.05 -16.30
CA GLY A 105 13.91 50.36 -16.89
C GLY A 105 12.74 51.16 -16.27
N THR A 106 13.06 52.12 -15.41
CA THR A 106 12.85 53.58 -15.59
C THR A 106 13.47 54.31 -14.41
#